data_AF-A0AAD5VNW7-F1
#
_entry.id   AF-A0AAD5VNW7-F1
#
_cell.length_a   1.000
_cell.length_b   1.000
_cell.length_c   1.000
_cell.angle_alpha   90.00
_cell.angle_beta   90.00
_cell.angle_gamma   90.00
#
_symmetry.space_group_name_H-M   'P 1'
#
loop_
_entity.id
_entity.type
_entity.pdbx_description
1 polymer ?
#
loop_
_entity_poly.entity_id
_entity_poly.type
_entity_poly.pdbx_seq_one_letter_code
_entity_poly.pdbx_strand_id
1 'polypeptide(L)'
;MWTFPRDEQGNVIFKRFKRQGSDWFTSSDAKLIAVLNSTYNTAANSTGIDKPFRDTYVITTPNANWLPQVDLGFQDVRVYHDGRWGATDFAQWPQWYFDEQDHFAYILRKPNPQALEKHPLRYLWFEPELEHFVFMNDGQEVGRFASLVGRELYKLRTALLEEVVNCRCPDGGIQRKLNHLANQMKNTTSTIINTPQSYLDAMYTFTAAQRYCLELHALLDKIKKWDELPPLNKPRPVNNAILGCATDRASVVAGLYAMGVPVWYIRPLNHLTSSMTILKQCDCTSPAEFGINMTPWPGSPSFYTGPLDCGIYKLLQNWQPGAIKRLPLEAISTAGPPADTPINTAAHASRAPCGFDLISNRPRLVEIIDEDFYHQ
;
A
#
# COMPACT_ATOMS: atom_id res chain seq x y z
N MET A 1 6.79 -25.14 30.12
CA MET A 1 7.01 -23.84 29.45
C MET A 1 8.12 -24.06 28.44
N TRP A 2 7.84 -23.92 27.15
CA TRP A 2 8.84 -24.16 26.10
C TRP A 2 9.81 -22.98 26.09
N THR A 3 11.09 -23.21 26.39
CA THR A 3 12.11 -22.17 26.41
C THR A 3 12.85 -22.16 25.08
N PHE A 4 12.76 -21.04 24.36
CA PHE A 4 13.52 -20.86 23.13
C PHE A 4 14.97 -20.48 23.46
N PRO A 5 15.97 -21.03 22.73
CA PRO A 5 17.36 -20.63 22.90
C PRO A 5 17.53 -19.15 22.55
N ARG A 6 18.48 -18.49 23.21
CA ARG A 6 18.83 -17.10 22.95
C ARG A 6 20.28 -16.97 22.50
N ASP A 7 20.58 -15.98 21.66
CA ASP A 7 21.95 -15.63 21.29
C ASP A 7 22.65 -14.84 22.42
N GLU A 8 23.91 -14.47 22.19
CA GLU A 8 24.72 -13.71 23.14
C GLU A 8 24.13 -12.31 23.45
N GLN A 9 23.32 -11.78 22.54
CA GLN A 9 22.62 -10.50 22.67
C GLN A 9 21.23 -10.66 23.32
N GLY A 10 20.83 -11.89 23.65
CA GLY A 10 19.54 -12.20 24.28
C GLY A 10 18.37 -12.32 23.30
N ASN A 11 18.60 -12.30 21.98
CA ASN A 11 17.56 -12.47 20.97
C ASN A 11 17.13 -13.93 20.89
N VAL A 12 15.86 -14.16 20.59
CA VAL A 12 15.32 -15.52 20.43
C VAL A 12 15.82 -16.14 19.13
N ILE A 13 16.35 -17.36 19.21
CA ILE A 13 16.79 -18.16 18.06
C ILE A 13 15.75 -19.24 17.77
N PHE A 14 15.22 -19.24 16.54
CA PHE A 14 14.35 -20.30 16.03
C PHE A 14 15.16 -21.32 15.25
N LYS A 15 15.17 -22.57 15.72
CA LYS A 15 15.76 -23.68 14.97
C LYS A 15 14.80 -24.12 13.86
N ARG A 16 15.35 -24.40 12.68
CA ARG A 16 14.60 -25.04 11.60
C ARG A 16 14.04 -26.37 12.09
N PHE A 17 12.74 -26.57 11.91
CA PHE A 17 12.03 -27.78 12.26
C PHE A 17 10.99 -28.08 11.18
N LYS A 18 10.92 -29.34 10.73
CA LYS A 18 9.89 -29.81 9.80
C LYS A 18 9.19 -31.00 10.44
N ARG A 19 7.86 -30.93 10.55
CA ARG A 19 7.06 -32.05 11.07
C ARG A 19 7.23 -33.28 10.17
N GLN A 20 7.31 -34.46 10.78
CA GLN A 20 7.40 -35.71 10.02
C GLN A 20 6.03 -36.09 9.44
N GLY A 21 6.00 -36.69 8.24
CA GLY A 21 4.79 -37.27 7.65
C GLY A 21 3.82 -36.29 6.97
N SER A 22 4.20 -35.03 6.76
CA SER A 22 3.38 -34.06 6.01
C SER A 22 4.23 -33.27 5.02
N ASP A 23 3.84 -33.33 3.75
CA ASP A 23 4.52 -32.62 2.66
C ASP A 23 4.04 -31.18 2.48
N TRP A 24 2.95 -30.80 3.15
CA TRP A 24 2.27 -29.51 2.97
C TRP A 24 2.43 -28.62 4.21
N PHE A 25 2.47 -27.31 4.02
CA PHE A 25 2.35 -26.34 5.10
C PHE A 25 0.89 -26.24 5.56
N THR A 26 0.66 -26.07 6.85
CA THR A 26 -0.63 -25.59 7.39
C THR A 26 -0.59 -24.09 7.65
N SER A 27 -1.75 -23.47 7.83
CA SER A 27 -1.88 -22.04 8.15
C SER A 27 -1.17 -21.65 9.46
N SER A 28 -0.98 -22.60 10.37
CA SER A 28 -0.26 -22.42 11.64
C SER A 28 1.27 -22.55 11.54
N ASP A 29 1.79 -23.09 10.44
CA ASP A 29 3.22 -23.25 10.22
C ASP A 29 3.90 -21.90 9.90
N ALA A 30 5.20 -21.81 10.13
CA ALA A 30 6.01 -20.64 9.86
C ALA A 30 7.03 -20.94 8.76
N LYS A 31 6.67 -20.63 7.51
CA LYS A 31 7.65 -20.58 6.42
C LYS A 31 8.72 -19.52 6.72
N LEU A 32 8.30 -18.36 7.21
CA LEU A 32 9.19 -17.36 7.80
C LEU A 32 8.70 -16.99 9.20
N ILE A 33 9.65 -16.66 10.08
CA ILE A 33 9.39 -16.17 11.45
C ILE A 33 10.35 -15.04 11.82
N ALA A 34 9.83 -14.04 12.53
CA ALA A 34 10.62 -12.99 13.17
C ALA A 34 10.04 -12.66 14.55
N VAL A 35 10.88 -12.16 15.45
CA VAL A 35 10.45 -11.54 16.70
C VAL A 35 10.02 -10.10 16.40
N LEU A 36 8.89 -9.66 16.96
CA LEU A 36 8.46 -8.27 16.88
C LEU A 36 9.07 -7.47 18.03
N ASN A 37 9.74 -6.37 17.68
CA ASN A 37 10.35 -5.45 18.64
C ASN A 37 9.35 -4.44 19.24
N SER A 38 8.12 -4.36 18.69
CA SER A 38 7.06 -3.47 19.16
C SER A 38 6.26 -4.10 20.31
N THR A 39 5.98 -3.33 21.36
CA THR A 39 4.98 -3.70 22.37
C THR A 39 3.58 -3.65 21.75
N TYR A 40 2.90 -4.79 21.68
CA TYR A 40 1.53 -4.86 21.21
C TYR A 40 0.55 -4.51 22.32
N ASN A 41 -0.23 -3.44 22.13
CA ASN A 41 -1.40 -3.16 22.94
C ASN A 41 -2.63 -3.54 22.11
N THR A 42 -3.20 -4.73 22.33
CA THR A 42 -4.49 -5.09 21.71
C THR A 42 -5.57 -4.11 22.16
N ALA A 43 -6.57 -3.86 21.31
CA ALA A 43 -7.81 -3.19 21.73
C ALA A 43 -8.54 -3.96 22.86
N ALA A 44 -8.29 -5.27 22.99
CA ALA A 44 -8.79 -6.09 24.10
C ALA A 44 -8.07 -5.83 25.45
N ASN A 45 -6.90 -5.18 25.44
CA ASN A 45 -6.14 -4.79 26.64
C ASN A 45 -6.51 -3.40 27.17
N SER A 46 -7.57 -2.76 26.63
CA SER A 46 -8.01 -1.43 27.09
C SER A 46 -8.72 -1.44 28.46
N THR A 47 -9.01 -2.61 29.03
CA THR A 47 -9.77 -2.74 30.29
C THR A 47 -8.92 -2.76 31.55
N GLY A 48 -7.63 -2.41 31.49
CA GLY A 48 -6.87 -1.97 32.67
C GLY A 48 -6.76 -2.98 33.82
N ILE A 49 -6.86 -4.29 33.54
CA ILE A 49 -6.69 -5.33 34.55
C ILE A 49 -5.45 -6.18 34.21
N ASP A 50 -4.45 -6.01 35.06
CA ASP A 50 -3.36 -6.92 35.40
C ASP A 50 -2.20 -7.18 34.40
N LYS A 51 -1.11 -6.46 34.72
CA LYS A 51 0.31 -6.79 34.56
C LYS A 51 0.89 -6.79 33.13
N PRO A 52 2.11 -6.25 32.95
CA PRO A 52 2.86 -6.44 31.73
C PRO A 52 3.35 -7.89 31.71
N PHE A 53 2.55 -8.81 31.19
CA PHE A 53 3.17 -9.90 30.46
C PHE A 53 3.89 -9.24 29.29
N ARG A 54 5.21 -9.09 29.43
CA ARG A 54 6.13 -8.81 28.32
C ARG A 54 6.14 -10.03 27.39
N ASP A 55 4.98 -10.43 26.88
CA ASP A 55 4.87 -11.51 25.93
C ASP A 55 5.62 -11.05 24.69
N THR A 56 6.69 -11.79 24.38
CA THR A 56 7.40 -11.60 23.13
C THR A 56 6.44 -12.03 22.03
N TYR A 57 6.09 -11.11 21.13
CA TYR A 57 5.28 -11.43 19.97
C TYR A 57 6.18 -11.85 18.82
N VAL A 58 5.65 -12.74 17.99
CA VAL A 58 6.28 -13.14 16.73
C VAL A 58 5.33 -12.85 15.58
N ILE A 59 5.92 -12.50 14.45
CA ILE A 59 5.23 -12.50 13.16
C ILE A 59 5.68 -13.73 12.38
N THR A 60 4.71 -14.46 11.84
CA THR A 60 4.95 -15.66 11.03
C THR A 60 4.16 -15.59 9.75
N THR A 61 4.60 -16.26 8.70
CA THR A 61 3.79 -16.46 7.49
C THR A 61 3.87 -17.90 7.02
N PRO A 62 2.74 -18.51 6.64
CA PRO A 62 2.75 -19.86 6.05
C PRO A 62 3.04 -19.83 4.54
N ASN A 63 2.77 -18.72 3.83
CA ASN A 63 2.78 -18.68 2.36
C ASN A 63 3.61 -17.55 1.73
N ALA A 64 3.83 -16.42 2.40
CA ALA A 64 4.60 -15.31 1.84
C ALA A 64 6.11 -15.61 1.76
N ASN A 65 6.85 -14.79 1.03
CA ASN A 65 8.31 -14.89 0.86
C ASN A 65 9.09 -13.77 1.58
N TRP A 66 8.40 -12.93 2.34
CA TRP A 66 8.96 -11.87 3.17
C TRP A 66 8.06 -11.63 4.39
N LEU A 67 8.55 -10.87 5.38
CA LEU A 67 7.79 -10.46 6.57
C LEU A 67 7.74 -8.93 6.62
N PRO A 68 6.57 -8.27 6.65
CA PRO A 68 6.48 -6.84 6.84
C PRO A 68 6.82 -6.49 8.28
N GLN A 69 7.52 -5.37 8.46
CA GLN A 69 7.50 -4.68 9.72
C GLN A 69 6.08 -4.17 9.98
N VAL A 70 5.48 -4.66 11.07
CA VAL A 70 4.16 -4.23 11.52
C VAL A 70 4.35 -3.38 12.75
N ASP A 71 3.82 -2.16 12.72
CA ASP A 71 3.75 -1.33 13.93
C ASP A 71 2.46 -1.64 14.68
N LEU A 72 2.64 -2.26 15.84
CA LEU A 72 1.56 -2.68 16.73
C LEU A 72 1.24 -1.62 17.81
N GLY A 73 1.91 -0.47 17.77
CA GLY A 73 1.78 0.62 18.71
C GLY A 73 0.87 1.75 18.24
N PHE A 74 1.11 2.93 18.81
CA PHE A 74 0.44 4.17 18.41
C PHE A 74 0.87 4.54 16.99
N GLN A 75 -0.12 4.68 16.11
CA GLN A 75 0.09 5.17 14.76
C GLN A 75 0.24 6.68 14.79
N ASP A 76 1.23 7.18 14.07
CA ASP A 76 1.47 8.61 13.84
C ASP A 76 1.36 8.88 12.35
N VAL A 77 0.19 9.36 11.94
CA VAL A 77 -0.11 9.57 10.52
C VAL A 77 0.10 11.03 10.16
N ARG A 78 0.96 11.20 9.16
CA ARG A 78 1.33 12.46 8.56
C ARG A 78 1.48 12.26 7.06
N VAL A 79 1.72 13.35 6.35
CA VAL A 79 1.96 13.27 4.92
C VAL A 79 3.45 13.19 4.63
N TYR A 80 3.79 12.35 3.65
CA TYR A 80 5.12 12.15 3.10
C TYR A 80 5.31 12.86 1.75
N HIS A 81 6.56 12.91 1.29
CA HIS A 81 6.95 13.65 0.08
C HIS A 81 6.21 13.25 -1.20
N ASP A 82 5.67 12.04 -1.25
CA ASP A 82 4.88 11.50 -2.36
C ASP A 82 3.38 11.79 -2.24
N GLY A 83 2.94 12.55 -1.23
CA GLY A 83 1.53 12.85 -0.98
C GLY A 83 0.74 11.69 -0.35
N ARG A 84 1.44 10.68 0.18
CA ARG A 84 0.85 9.50 0.82
C ARG A 84 1.11 9.49 2.32
N TRP A 85 0.76 8.38 2.97
CA TRP A 85 0.81 8.22 4.43
C TRP A 85 1.83 7.17 4.90
N GLY A 86 2.84 6.89 4.08
CA GLY A 86 3.86 5.89 4.40
C GLY A 86 3.25 4.50 4.61
N ALA A 87 3.68 3.80 5.66
CA ALA A 87 3.20 2.44 5.98
C ALA A 87 1.70 2.36 6.31
N THR A 88 1.08 3.47 6.71
CA THR A 88 -0.36 3.54 7.00
C THR A 88 -1.20 3.67 5.73
N ASP A 89 -0.58 3.89 4.57
CA ASP A 89 -1.27 3.89 3.29
C ASP A 89 -1.62 2.47 2.83
N PHE A 90 -2.90 2.14 2.93
CA PHE A 90 -3.45 0.83 2.58
C PHE A 90 -3.28 0.44 1.11
N ALA A 91 -2.95 1.39 0.23
CA ALA A 91 -2.69 1.10 -1.18
C ALA A 91 -1.25 0.66 -1.47
N GLN A 92 -0.35 0.68 -0.49
CA GLN A 92 1.08 0.39 -0.70
C GLN A 92 1.65 -0.66 0.26
N TRP A 93 1.12 -0.74 1.49
CA TRP A 93 1.66 -1.61 2.54
C TRP A 93 0.59 -2.58 3.06
N PRO A 94 0.95 -3.83 3.42
CA PRO A 94 0.02 -4.73 4.10
C PRO A 94 -0.54 -4.11 5.38
N GLN A 95 -1.86 -4.10 5.49
CA GLN A 95 -2.56 -3.54 6.64
C GLN A 95 -3.00 -4.61 7.63
N TRP A 96 -3.35 -4.18 8.83
CA TRP A 96 -4.05 -5.04 9.78
C TRP A 96 -5.45 -5.39 9.26
N TYR A 97 -5.82 -6.65 9.41
CA TYR A 97 -7.12 -7.14 8.98
C TYR A 97 -8.22 -6.63 9.91
N PHE A 98 -9.24 -6.01 9.32
CA PHE A 98 -10.51 -5.69 9.98
C PHE A 98 -11.66 -6.20 9.12
N ASP A 99 -12.73 -6.69 9.75
CA ASP A 99 -13.88 -7.24 9.03
C ASP A 99 -14.55 -6.16 8.14
N GLU A 100 -14.57 -4.90 8.59
CA GLU A 100 -15.12 -3.80 7.80
C GLU A 100 -14.26 -3.39 6.59
N GLN A 101 -13.00 -3.83 6.51
CA GLN A 101 -12.07 -3.55 5.41
C GLN A 101 -11.36 -4.81 4.93
N ASP A 102 -12.04 -5.95 4.98
CA ASP A 102 -11.50 -7.25 4.56
C ASP A 102 -10.98 -7.25 3.11
N HIS A 103 -11.55 -6.38 2.26
CA HIS A 103 -11.15 -6.19 0.88
C HIS A 103 -9.73 -5.61 0.71
N PHE A 104 -9.14 -5.01 1.74
CA PHE A 104 -7.77 -4.46 1.68
C PHE A 104 -6.72 -5.53 1.40
N ALA A 105 -6.95 -6.77 1.84
CA ALA A 105 -6.03 -7.87 1.57
C ALA A 105 -5.86 -8.17 0.07
N TYR A 106 -6.83 -7.77 -0.75
CA TYR A 106 -6.86 -8.02 -2.20
C TYR A 106 -6.39 -6.83 -3.04
N ILE A 107 -5.94 -5.74 -2.41
CA ILE A 107 -5.39 -4.59 -3.12
C ILE A 107 -4.16 -5.02 -3.92
N LEU A 108 -4.11 -4.60 -5.19
CA LEU A 108 -2.99 -4.88 -6.07
C LEU A 108 -1.72 -4.18 -5.57
N ARG A 109 -0.64 -4.95 -5.49
CA ARG A 109 0.70 -4.45 -5.22
C ARG A 109 1.28 -3.81 -6.49
N LYS A 110 2.10 -2.76 -6.32
CA LYS A 110 2.93 -2.21 -7.40
C LYS A 110 3.75 -3.34 -8.05
N PRO A 111 3.56 -3.60 -9.36
CA PRO A 111 4.37 -4.59 -10.07
C PRO A 111 5.86 -4.22 -10.07
N ASN A 112 6.73 -5.20 -10.32
CA ASN A 112 8.13 -4.91 -10.58
C ASN A 112 8.29 -4.03 -11.83
N PRO A 113 9.41 -3.30 -12.01
CA PRO A 113 9.55 -2.32 -13.10
C PRO A 113 9.28 -2.90 -14.51
N GLN A 114 9.73 -4.13 -14.78
CA GLN A 114 9.54 -4.80 -16.08
C GLN A 114 8.07 -5.11 -16.36
N ALA A 115 7.33 -5.55 -15.34
CA ALA A 115 5.90 -5.82 -15.44
C ALA A 115 5.07 -4.52 -15.46
N LEU A 116 5.51 -3.49 -14.73
CA LEU A 116 4.82 -2.21 -14.60
C LEU A 116 4.72 -1.48 -15.95
N GLU A 117 5.77 -1.50 -16.76
CA GLU A 117 5.81 -0.81 -18.06
C GLU A 117 4.63 -1.19 -18.97
N LYS A 118 4.27 -2.48 -18.96
CA LYS A 118 3.22 -3.09 -19.77
C LYS A 118 1.90 -3.27 -19.01
N HIS A 119 1.84 -2.86 -17.74
CA HIS A 119 0.65 -3.09 -16.92
C HIS A 119 -0.49 -2.14 -17.32
N PRO A 120 -1.71 -2.65 -17.56
CA PRO A 120 -2.84 -1.80 -17.98
C PRO A 120 -3.19 -0.73 -16.94
N LEU A 121 -2.97 -1.03 -15.66
CA LEU A 121 -3.21 -0.12 -14.53
C LEU A 121 -1.98 0.69 -14.09
N ARG A 122 -0.92 0.79 -14.90
CA ARG A 122 0.37 1.37 -14.47
C ARG A 122 0.28 2.77 -13.86
N TYR A 123 -0.69 3.59 -14.29
CA TYR A 123 -0.91 4.94 -13.77
C TYR A 123 -1.45 4.97 -12.33
N LEU A 124 -1.93 3.85 -11.79
CA LEU A 124 -2.28 3.73 -10.37
C LEU A 124 -1.05 3.72 -9.45
N TRP A 125 0.14 3.51 -10.00
CA TRP A 125 1.43 3.58 -9.29
C TRP A 125 2.39 4.59 -9.91
N PHE A 126 1.87 5.51 -10.73
CA PHE A 126 2.64 6.64 -11.22
C PHE A 126 2.93 7.60 -10.07
N GLU A 127 4.18 8.04 -9.94
CA GLU A 127 4.62 8.97 -8.92
C GLU A 127 4.78 10.35 -9.58
N PRO A 128 3.85 11.30 -9.34
CA PRO A 128 3.95 12.60 -9.96
C PRO A 128 5.11 13.40 -9.36
N GLU A 129 5.90 14.01 -10.23
CA GLU A 129 6.96 14.94 -9.87
C GLU A 129 6.60 16.38 -10.27
N LEU A 130 7.36 17.35 -9.77
CA LEU A 130 7.14 18.77 -10.06
C LEU A 130 7.23 19.09 -11.57
N GLU A 131 8.08 18.37 -12.31
CA GLU A 131 8.19 18.49 -13.77
C GLU A 131 6.90 18.11 -14.53
N HIS A 132 6.03 17.31 -13.92
CA HIS A 132 4.73 16.94 -14.47
C HIS A 132 3.66 17.99 -14.18
N PHE A 133 3.97 19.02 -13.38
CA PHE A 133 3.04 20.04 -12.94
C PHE A 133 3.18 21.31 -13.77
N VAL A 134 2.10 21.71 -14.43
CA VAL A 134 2.03 22.88 -15.30
C VAL A 134 1.33 24.01 -14.55
N PHE A 135 2.07 25.08 -14.27
CA PHE A 135 1.53 26.29 -13.67
C PHE A 135 0.60 27.02 -14.65
N MET A 136 -0.51 27.57 -14.15
CA MET A 136 -1.50 28.24 -15.00
C MET A 136 -1.01 29.60 -15.50
N ASN A 137 -0.19 30.30 -14.70
CA ASN A 137 0.43 31.57 -15.06
C ASN A 137 1.81 31.65 -14.38
N ASP A 138 2.72 32.42 -14.99
CA ASP A 138 4.03 32.70 -14.41
C ASP A 138 3.88 33.40 -13.04
N GLY A 139 4.55 32.85 -12.02
CA GLY A 139 4.52 33.39 -10.65
C GLY A 139 3.31 32.98 -9.80
N GLN A 140 2.41 32.11 -10.30
CA GLN A 140 1.33 31.53 -9.48
C GLN A 140 1.74 30.20 -8.86
N GLU A 141 1.31 29.95 -7.62
CA GLU A 141 1.50 28.64 -6.94
C GLU A 141 0.49 27.57 -7.39
N VAL A 142 -0.41 27.92 -8.31
CA VAL A 142 -1.50 27.04 -8.77
C VAL A 142 -1.29 26.55 -10.20
N GLY A 143 -1.62 25.29 -10.42
CA GLY A 143 -1.39 24.58 -11.66
C GLY A 143 -2.20 23.30 -11.73
N ARG A 144 -1.88 22.46 -12.72
CA ARG A 144 -2.46 21.13 -12.90
C ARG A 144 -1.39 20.17 -13.36
N PHE A 145 -1.58 18.87 -13.12
CA PHE A 145 -0.74 17.87 -13.77
C PHE A 145 -0.97 17.86 -15.28
N ALA A 146 0.08 17.53 -16.02
CA ALA A 146 0.06 17.42 -17.47
C ALA A 146 -1.13 16.56 -17.96
N SER A 147 -1.76 17.00 -19.05
CA SER A 147 -3.01 16.44 -19.56
C SER A 147 -2.96 14.94 -19.84
N LEU A 148 -1.78 14.41 -20.19
CA LEU A 148 -1.57 12.98 -20.41
C LEU A 148 -1.93 12.15 -19.17
N VAL A 149 -1.46 12.58 -17.98
CA VAL A 149 -1.68 11.81 -16.74
C VAL A 149 -3.16 11.84 -16.34
N GLY A 150 -3.81 13.01 -16.44
CA GLY A 150 -5.24 13.15 -16.19
C GLY A 150 -6.11 12.31 -17.14
N ARG A 151 -5.74 12.23 -18.42
CA ARG A 151 -6.46 11.43 -19.43
C ARG A 151 -6.40 9.94 -19.12
N GLU A 152 -5.24 9.44 -18.69
CA GLU A 152 -5.06 8.02 -18.40
C GLU A 152 -5.81 7.62 -17.12
N LEU A 153 -5.81 8.46 -16.08
CA LEU A 153 -6.68 8.25 -14.92
C LEU A 153 -8.17 8.28 -15.28
N TYR A 154 -8.58 9.17 -16.20
CA TYR A 154 -9.97 9.21 -16.67
C TYR A 154 -10.38 7.90 -17.35
N LYS A 155 -9.53 7.33 -18.22
CA LYS A 155 -9.78 6.02 -18.85
C LYS A 155 -9.96 4.91 -17.82
N LEU A 156 -9.07 4.86 -16.81
CA LEU A 156 -9.15 3.89 -15.72
C LEU A 156 -10.44 4.04 -14.91
N ARG A 157 -10.80 5.29 -14.57
CA ARG A 157 -12.07 5.62 -13.90
C ARG A 157 -13.26 5.11 -14.70
N THR A 158 -13.32 5.36 -16.00
CA THR A 158 -14.45 4.95 -16.85
C THR A 158 -14.61 3.43 -16.86
N ALA A 159 -13.52 2.69 -17.06
CA ALA A 159 -13.55 1.23 -17.03
C ALA A 159 -14.03 0.68 -15.67
N LEU A 160 -13.53 1.24 -14.56
CA LEU A 160 -13.98 0.83 -13.23
C LEU A 160 -15.45 1.19 -12.96
N LEU A 161 -15.95 2.31 -13.48
CA LEU A 161 -17.36 2.68 -13.35
C LEU A 161 -18.28 1.71 -14.12
N GLU A 162 -17.89 1.30 -15.33
CA GLU A 162 -18.61 0.28 -16.08
C GLU A 162 -18.66 -1.04 -15.31
N GLU A 163 -17.55 -1.42 -14.68
CA GLU A 163 -17.51 -2.61 -13.83
C GLU A 163 -18.41 -2.52 -12.60
N VAL A 164 -18.54 -1.33 -12.00
CA VAL A 164 -19.44 -1.07 -10.87
C VAL A 164 -20.89 -1.20 -11.30
N VAL A 165 -21.28 -0.60 -12.44
CA VAL A 165 -22.64 -0.68 -12.97
C VAL A 165 -23.05 -2.13 -13.24
N ASN A 166 -22.11 -2.93 -13.75
CA ASN A 166 -22.36 -4.34 -14.07
C ASN A 166 -22.18 -5.29 -12.87
N CYS A 167 -21.76 -4.78 -11.70
CA CYS A 167 -21.50 -5.61 -10.53
C CYS A 167 -22.81 -6.00 -9.83
N ARG A 168 -23.00 -7.30 -9.59
CA ARG A 168 -24.09 -7.82 -8.76
C ARG A 168 -23.56 -7.99 -7.34
N CYS A 169 -23.91 -7.06 -6.45
CA CYS A 169 -23.49 -7.14 -5.06
C CYS A 169 -24.33 -8.18 -4.29
N PRO A 170 -23.72 -8.90 -3.33
CA PRO A 170 -24.41 -9.90 -2.52
C PRO A 170 -25.41 -9.27 -1.54
N ASP A 171 -25.14 -8.04 -1.08
CA ASP A 171 -26.05 -7.28 -0.22
C ASP A 171 -25.97 -5.76 -0.45
N GLY A 172 -26.93 -5.03 0.12
CA GLY A 172 -27.04 -3.57 -0.01
C GLY A 172 -25.98 -2.78 0.79
N GLY A 173 -25.34 -3.39 1.78
CA GLY A 173 -24.17 -2.81 2.46
C GLY A 173 -22.97 -2.72 1.54
N ILE A 174 -22.63 -3.82 0.89
CA ILE A 174 -21.55 -3.89 -0.11
C ILE A 174 -21.85 -2.96 -1.30
N GLN A 175 -23.09 -2.94 -1.80
CA GLN A 175 -23.47 -2.01 -2.88
C GLN A 175 -23.26 -0.54 -2.50
N ARG A 176 -23.63 -0.13 -1.28
CA ARG A 176 -23.39 1.24 -0.79
C ARG A 176 -21.90 1.56 -0.74
N LYS A 177 -21.09 0.64 -0.22
CA LYS A 177 -19.63 0.81 -0.13
C LYS A 177 -19.02 0.97 -1.51
N LEU A 178 -19.43 0.12 -2.45
CA LEU A 178 -19.01 0.17 -3.85
C LEU A 178 -19.37 1.52 -4.49
N ASN A 179 -20.61 1.97 -4.34
CA ASN A 179 -21.06 3.26 -4.86
C ASN A 179 -20.32 4.44 -4.20
N HIS A 180 -20.04 4.36 -2.89
CA HIS A 180 -19.28 5.38 -2.19
C HIS A 180 -17.86 5.52 -2.77
N LEU A 181 -17.13 4.41 -2.90
CA LEU A 181 -15.78 4.40 -3.48
C LEU A 181 -15.78 4.88 -4.94
N ALA A 182 -16.76 4.44 -5.74
CA ALA A 182 -16.94 4.89 -7.11
C ALA A 182 -17.16 6.41 -7.22
N ASN A 183 -17.96 6.99 -6.32
CA ASN A 183 -18.18 8.44 -6.26
C ASN A 183 -16.90 9.19 -5.84
N GLN A 184 -16.15 8.68 -4.86
CA GLN A 184 -14.90 9.31 -4.43
C GLN A 184 -13.83 9.28 -5.54
N MET A 185 -13.67 8.14 -6.21
CA MET A 185 -12.83 8.01 -7.41
C MET A 185 -13.24 9.01 -8.50
N LYS A 186 -14.55 9.11 -8.80
CA LYS A 186 -15.08 10.05 -9.79
C LYS A 186 -14.79 11.50 -9.42
N ASN A 187 -14.97 11.88 -8.16
CA ASN A 187 -14.79 13.24 -7.67
C ASN A 187 -13.31 13.65 -7.70
N THR A 188 -12.43 12.81 -7.16
CA THR A 188 -10.98 13.08 -7.16
C THR A 188 -10.40 13.13 -8.57
N THR A 189 -10.75 12.19 -9.44
CA THR A 189 -10.32 12.21 -10.84
C THR A 189 -10.82 13.46 -11.58
N SER A 190 -12.08 13.83 -11.39
CA SER A 190 -12.62 15.07 -11.98
C SER A 190 -11.90 16.31 -11.48
N THR A 191 -11.53 16.33 -10.20
CA THR A 191 -10.82 17.45 -9.57
C THR A 191 -9.43 17.63 -10.16
N ILE A 192 -8.65 16.53 -10.32
CA ILE A 192 -7.32 16.57 -10.94
C ILE A 192 -7.38 17.16 -12.35
N ILE A 193 -8.42 16.82 -13.12
CA ILE A 193 -8.55 17.22 -14.53
C ILE A 193 -9.03 18.68 -14.62
N ASN A 194 -10.01 19.07 -13.81
CA ASN A 194 -10.78 20.30 -14.03
C ASN A 194 -10.43 21.45 -13.08
N THR A 195 -9.74 21.20 -11.97
CA THR A 195 -9.52 22.18 -10.92
C THR A 195 -8.03 22.50 -10.79
N PRO A 196 -7.59 23.75 -11.02
CA PRO A 196 -6.24 24.17 -10.66
C PRO A 196 -6.05 24.11 -9.14
N GLN A 197 -4.91 23.60 -8.70
CA GLN A 197 -4.59 23.38 -7.28
C GLN A 197 -3.16 23.82 -7.00
N SER A 198 -2.78 23.96 -5.73
CA SER A 198 -1.35 24.03 -5.39
C SER A 198 -0.68 22.69 -5.73
N TYR A 199 0.65 22.65 -5.93
CA TYR A 199 1.35 21.40 -6.21
C TYR A 199 1.06 20.30 -5.18
N LEU A 200 1.08 20.68 -3.89
CA LEU A 200 0.81 19.76 -2.80
C LEU A 200 -0.65 19.25 -2.82
N ASP A 201 -1.62 20.14 -3.00
CA ASP A 201 -3.04 19.76 -3.11
C ASP A 201 -3.30 18.87 -4.34
N ALA A 202 -2.61 19.15 -5.46
CA ALA A 202 -2.66 18.31 -6.66
C ALA A 202 -2.10 16.92 -6.38
N MET A 203 -0.93 16.83 -5.76
CA MET A 203 -0.30 15.56 -5.38
C MET A 203 -1.22 14.73 -4.47
N TYR A 204 -1.85 15.34 -3.46
CA TYR A 204 -2.85 14.65 -2.63
C TYR A 204 -4.06 14.16 -3.41
N THR A 205 -4.63 15.03 -4.25
CA THR A 205 -5.82 14.67 -5.02
C THR A 205 -5.49 13.50 -5.95
N PHE A 206 -4.28 13.51 -6.52
CA PHE A 206 -3.73 12.46 -7.36
C PHE A 206 -3.58 11.13 -6.62
N THR A 207 -2.89 11.12 -5.48
CA THR A 207 -2.71 9.89 -4.71
C THR A 207 -4.03 9.39 -4.12
N ALA A 208 -4.96 10.28 -3.77
CA ALA A 208 -6.31 9.92 -3.39
C ALA A 208 -7.07 9.21 -4.53
N ALA A 209 -7.01 9.74 -5.76
CA ALA A 209 -7.61 9.07 -6.92
C ALA A 209 -7.01 7.67 -7.13
N GLN A 210 -5.67 7.53 -7.04
CA GLN A 210 -5.01 6.23 -7.13
C GLN A 210 -5.48 5.25 -6.05
N ARG A 211 -5.59 5.70 -4.79
CA ARG A 211 -6.10 4.88 -3.68
C ARG A 211 -7.53 4.42 -3.92
N TYR A 212 -8.44 5.31 -4.29
CA TYR A 212 -9.83 4.92 -4.56
C TYR A 212 -9.95 3.97 -5.74
N CYS A 213 -9.16 4.15 -6.81
CA CYS A 213 -9.11 3.21 -7.92
C CYS A 213 -8.65 1.81 -7.46
N LEU A 214 -7.55 1.73 -6.71
CA LEU A 214 -7.00 0.46 -6.21
C LEU A 214 -7.95 -0.23 -5.23
N GLU A 215 -8.56 0.53 -4.33
CA GLU A 215 -9.53 0.01 -3.36
C GLU A 215 -10.82 -0.47 -4.05
N LEU A 216 -11.33 0.32 -5.00
CA LEU A 216 -12.52 -0.05 -5.77
C LEU A 216 -12.28 -1.33 -6.57
N HIS A 217 -11.11 -1.43 -7.23
CA HIS A 217 -10.70 -2.64 -7.92
C HIS A 217 -10.63 -3.83 -6.96
N ALA A 218 -10.03 -3.67 -5.77
CA ALA A 218 -9.96 -4.75 -4.78
C ALA A 218 -11.33 -5.22 -4.29
N LEU A 219 -12.28 -4.29 -4.09
CA LEU A 219 -13.65 -4.63 -3.69
C LEU A 219 -14.40 -5.35 -4.82
N LEU A 220 -14.26 -4.90 -6.07
CA LEU A 220 -14.83 -5.59 -7.24
C LEU A 220 -14.25 -7.01 -7.39
N ASP A 221 -12.92 -7.15 -7.30
CA ASP A 221 -12.24 -8.45 -7.36
C ASP A 221 -12.72 -9.35 -6.22
N LYS A 222 -12.90 -8.82 -5.01
CA LYS A 222 -13.43 -9.58 -3.89
C LYS A 222 -14.77 -10.21 -4.24
N ILE A 223 -15.73 -9.39 -4.67
CA ILE A 223 -17.09 -9.82 -5.00
C ILE A 223 -17.09 -10.81 -6.17
N LYS A 224 -16.37 -10.50 -7.25
CA LYS A 224 -16.46 -11.26 -8.51
C LYS A 224 -15.59 -12.52 -8.54
N LYS A 225 -14.53 -12.55 -7.74
CA LYS A 225 -13.49 -13.58 -7.82
C LYS A 225 -13.22 -14.26 -6.49
N TRP A 226 -12.93 -13.51 -5.43
CA TRP A 226 -12.44 -14.12 -4.18
C TRP A 226 -13.55 -14.79 -3.38
N ASP A 227 -14.72 -14.14 -3.26
CA ASP A 227 -15.88 -14.67 -2.55
C ASP A 227 -16.52 -15.87 -3.30
N GLU A 228 -16.30 -15.96 -4.60
CA GLU A 228 -16.80 -17.04 -5.48
C GLU A 228 -15.87 -18.27 -5.53
N LEU A 229 -14.72 -18.23 -4.84
CA LEU A 229 -13.78 -19.35 -4.88
C LEU A 229 -14.37 -20.59 -4.16
N PRO A 230 -14.43 -21.76 -4.83
CA PRO A 230 -14.87 -22.97 -4.16
C PRO A 230 -13.86 -23.42 -3.10
N PRO A 231 -14.32 -24.09 -2.03
CA PRO A 231 -13.44 -24.68 -1.05
C PRO A 231 -12.56 -25.75 -1.68
N LEU A 232 -11.31 -25.85 -1.24
CA LEU A 232 -10.36 -26.85 -1.70
C LEU A 232 -9.76 -27.62 -0.52
N ASN A 233 -9.42 -28.89 -0.74
CA ASN A 233 -8.72 -29.72 0.24
C ASN A 233 -7.25 -29.32 0.44
N LYS A 234 -6.70 -28.50 -0.48
CA LYS A 234 -5.33 -27.99 -0.43
C LYS A 234 -5.32 -26.48 -0.64
N PRO A 235 -4.39 -25.75 -0.02
CA PRO A 235 -4.27 -24.31 -0.20
C PRO A 235 -3.95 -23.96 -1.66
N ARG A 236 -4.48 -22.83 -2.12
CA ARG A 236 -4.17 -22.30 -3.45
C ARG A 236 -2.73 -21.75 -3.48
N PRO A 237 -2.08 -21.73 -4.65
CA PRO A 237 -0.80 -21.05 -4.81
C PRO A 237 -0.90 -19.58 -4.36
N VAL A 238 0.15 -19.08 -3.70
CA VAL A 238 0.18 -17.70 -3.21
C VAL A 238 0.16 -16.71 -4.39
N ASN A 239 -0.76 -15.75 -4.35
CA ASN A 239 -0.83 -14.66 -5.29
C ASN A 239 0.01 -13.48 -4.78
N ASN A 240 1.22 -13.32 -5.32
CA ASN A 240 2.13 -12.24 -4.91
C ASN A 240 1.82 -10.88 -5.56
N ALA A 241 0.78 -10.80 -6.40
CA ALA A 241 0.35 -9.55 -7.03
C ALA A 241 -0.58 -8.70 -6.14
N ILE A 242 -1.02 -9.23 -5.00
CA ILE A 242 -1.82 -8.50 -4.02
C ILE A 242 -1.02 -8.26 -2.72
N LEU A 243 -1.44 -7.26 -1.94
CA LEU A 243 -0.76 -6.87 -0.70
C LEU A 243 -0.86 -7.94 0.39
N GLY A 244 -2.02 -8.59 0.54
CA GLY A 244 -2.29 -9.42 1.70
C GLY A 244 -2.50 -8.60 2.97
N CYS A 245 -2.49 -9.25 4.14
CA CYS A 245 -2.71 -8.55 5.41
C CYS A 245 -2.08 -9.25 6.62
N ALA A 246 -1.91 -8.48 7.69
CA ALA A 246 -1.51 -8.93 9.01
C ALA A 246 -2.75 -9.20 9.89
N THR A 247 -2.70 -10.21 10.75
CA THR A 247 -3.77 -10.49 11.72
C THR A 247 -3.28 -11.33 12.90
N ASP A 248 -3.98 -11.27 14.02
CA ASP A 248 -3.83 -12.16 15.17
C ASP A 248 -4.91 -13.27 15.24
N ARG A 249 -5.85 -13.28 14.30
CA ARG A 249 -6.96 -14.26 14.28
C ARG A 249 -6.60 -15.49 13.45
N ALA A 250 -6.41 -16.62 14.11
CA ALA A 250 -6.06 -17.89 13.45
C ALA A 250 -7.06 -18.32 12.36
N SER A 251 -8.35 -18.03 12.54
CA SER A 251 -9.41 -18.33 11.55
C SER A 251 -9.21 -17.54 10.26
N VAL A 252 -8.85 -16.26 10.36
CA VAL A 252 -8.55 -15.41 9.19
C VAL A 252 -7.30 -15.91 8.47
N VAL A 253 -6.24 -16.26 9.22
CA VAL A 253 -5.02 -16.84 8.65
C VAL A 253 -5.34 -18.11 7.87
N ALA A 254 -6.17 -19.00 8.43
CA ALA A 254 -6.58 -20.22 7.75
C ALA A 254 -7.36 -19.94 6.44
N GLY A 255 -8.31 -19.00 6.47
CA GLY A 255 -9.09 -18.62 5.29
C GLY A 255 -8.23 -18.01 4.18
N LEU A 256 -7.43 -16.99 4.50
CA LEU A 256 -6.55 -16.31 3.55
C LEU A 256 -5.47 -17.25 3.00
N TYR A 257 -4.88 -18.09 3.86
CA TYR A 257 -3.93 -19.12 3.44
C TYR A 257 -4.56 -20.11 2.44
N ALA A 258 -5.78 -20.60 2.72
CA ALA A 258 -6.49 -21.50 1.83
C ALA A 258 -6.78 -20.84 0.47
N MET A 259 -7.10 -19.55 0.47
CA MET A 259 -7.34 -18.76 -0.75
C MET A 259 -6.06 -18.39 -1.52
N GLY A 260 -4.87 -18.61 -0.95
CA GLY A 260 -3.61 -18.20 -1.58
C GLY A 260 -3.33 -16.70 -1.45
N VAL A 261 -3.96 -16.01 -0.49
CA VAL A 261 -3.68 -14.60 -0.18
C VAL A 261 -2.47 -14.54 0.75
N PRO A 262 -1.45 -13.70 0.50
CA PRO A 262 -0.35 -13.50 1.44
C PRO A 262 -0.90 -13.10 2.81
N VAL A 263 -0.50 -13.82 3.86
CA VAL A 263 -0.98 -13.54 5.21
C VAL A 263 0.15 -13.64 6.22
N TRP A 264 0.14 -12.70 7.17
CA TRP A 264 1.08 -12.66 8.28
C TRP A 264 0.33 -12.80 9.59
N TYR A 265 0.69 -13.86 10.33
CA TYR A 265 0.11 -14.21 11.60
C TYR A 265 0.96 -13.68 12.76
N ILE A 266 0.40 -12.72 13.49
CA ILE A 266 0.95 -12.16 14.72
C ILE A 266 0.41 -12.99 15.88
N ARG A 267 1.31 -13.52 16.71
CA ARG A 267 0.91 -14.31 17.88
C ARG A 267 1.95 -14.22 18.99
N PRO A 268 1.54 -14.43 20.25
CA PRO A 268 2.46 -14.66 21.34
C PRO A 268 3.44 -15.80 21.04
N LEU A 269 4.70 -15.65 21.46
CA LEU A 269 5.75 -16.66 21.28
C LEU A 269 5.36 -18.02 21.91
N ASN A 270 4.60 -18.02 23.00
CA ASN A 270 4.13 -19.24 23.67
C ASN A 270 3.04 -20.00 22.89
N HIS A 271 2.48 -19.42 21.82
CA HIS A 271 1.54 -20.11 20.92
C HIS A 271 2.26 -20.97 19.87
N LEU A 272 3.59 -20.89 19.80
CA LEU A 272 4.38 -21.81 18.97
C LEU A 272 4.46 -23.18 19.66
N THR A 273 4.07 -24.22 18.94
CA THR A 273 4.11 -25.60 19.43
C THR A 273 5.22 -26.40 18.74
N SER A 274 5.67 -27.47 19.38
CA SER A 274 6.66 -28.40 18.80
C SER A 274 6.15 -29.17 17.57
N SER A 275 4.87 -29.04 17.22
CA SER A 275 4.27 -29.65 16.04
C SER A 275 4.26 -28.72 14.81
N MET A 276 4.62 -27.45 14.97
CA MET A 276 4.65 -26.48 13.88
C MET A 276 5.94 -26.57 13.10
N THR A 277 5.84 -26.59 11.77
CA THR A 277 7.01 -26.45 10.90
C THR A 277 7.53 -25.01 10.93
N ILE A 278 8.82 -24.84 11.19
CA ILE A 278 9.54 -23.57 11.11
C ILE A 278 10.67 -23.74 10.08
N LEU A 279 10.62 -23.03 8.96
CA LEU A 279 11.66 -23.16 7.93
C LEU A 279 12.85 -22.23 8.16
N LYS A 280 12.56 -20.94 8.39
CA LYS A 280 13.60 -19.92 8.40
C LYS A 280 13.21 -18.75 9.31
N GLN A 281 14.13 -18.37 10.18
CA GLN A 281 14.12 -17.06 10.84
C GLN A 281 14.68 -16.02 9.89
N CYS A 282 14.04 -14.85 9.82
CA CYS A 282 14.54 -13.70 9.06
C CYS A 282 14.13 -12.39 9.74
N ASP A 283 14.68 -11.29 9.26
CA ASP A 283 14.27 -9.96 9.70
C ASP A 283 12.98 -9.52 9.00
N CYS A 284 12.26 -8.61 9.65
CA CYS A 284 11.15 -7.91 9.03
C CYS A 284 11.68 -6.86 8.06
N THR A 285 11.11 -6.80 6.87
CA THR A 285 11.38 -5.76 5.88
C THR A 285 10.70 -4.47 6.32
N SER A 286 11.46 -3.38 6.40
CA SER A 286 10.90 -2.06 6.72
C SER A 286 10.15 -1.47 5.51
N PRO A 287 9.21 -0.54 5.72
CA PRO A 287 8.55 0.18 4.62
C PRO A 287 9.55 0.87 3.68
N ALA A 288 10.61 1.46 4.22
CA ALA A 288 11.64 2.15 3.45
C ALA A 288 12.45 1.18 2.57
N GLU A 289 12.85 0.01 3.09
CA GLU A 289 13.51 -1.04 2.30
C GLU A 289 12.63 -1.58 1.18
N PHE A 290 11.31 -1.50 1.35
CA PHE A 290 10.33 -1.89 0.34
C PHE A 290 10.08 -0.80 -0.71
N GLY A 291 10.65 0.39 -0.55
CA GLY A 291 10.49 1.52 -1.44
C GLY A 291 9.29 2.42 -1.13
N ILE A 292 8.75 2.37 0.10
CA ILE A 292 7.74 3.34 0.55
C ILE A 292 8.43 4.61 1.02
N ASN A 293 7.91 5.77 0.60
CA ASN A 293 8.44 7.05 1.04
C ASN A 293 8.11 7.28 2.51
N MET A 294 9.16 7.31 3.34
CA MET A 294 9.07 7.58 4.78
C MET A 294 9.67 8.95 5.15
N THR A 295 9.89 9.85 4.17
CA THR A 295 10.34 11.23 4.41
C THR A 295 9.13 12.16 4.55
N PRO A 296 8.82 12.69 5.75
CA PRO A 296 7.68 13.56 5.96
C PRO A 296 7.77 14.82 5.10
N TRP A 297 6.63 15.28 4.59
CA TRP A 297 6.56 16.57 3.92
C TRP A 297 6.93 17.69 4.92
N PRO A 298 7.79 18.66 4.55
CA PRO A 298 8.25 19.69 5.47
C PRO A 298 7.07 20.48 6.08
N GLY A 299 7.02 20.55 7.41
CA GLY A 299 5.94 21.24 8.13
C GLY A 299 4.59 20.51 8.17
N SER A 300 4.50 19.26 7.68
CA SER A 300 3.29 18.44 7.79
C SER A 300 3.05 18.01 9.25
N PRO A 301 1.94 18.43 9.88
CA PRO A 301 1.60 17.96 11.22
C PRO A 301 1.12 16.51 11.18
N SER A 302 1.24 15.81 12.30
CA SER A 302 0.45 14.59 12.52
C SER A 302 -1.02 14.98 12.55
N PHE A 303 -1.85 14.34 11.72
CA PHE A 303 -3.30 14.53 11.72
C PHE A 303 -4.04 13.37 12.39
N TYR A 304 -3.30 12.32 12.77
CA TYR A 304 -3.78 11.25 13.63
C TYR A 304 -2.65 10.74 14.50
N THR A 305 -2.89 10.70 15.80
CA THR A 305 -2.04 9.98 16.74
C THR A 305 -2.95 9.14 17.63
N GLY A 306 -2.85 7.82 17.54
CA GLY A 306 -3.79 6.94 18.22
C GLY A 306 -3.49 5.45 18.04
N PRO A 307 -4.27 4.57 18.69
CA PRO A 307 -4.10 3.13 18.54
C PRO A 307 -4.40 2.66 17.11
N LEU A 308 -3.85 1.52 16.71
CA LEU A 308 -4.23 0.88 15.45
C LEU A 308 -5.67 0.35 15.52
N ASP A 309 -6.60 0.98 14.81
CA ASP A 309 -8.00 0.56 14.73
C ASP A 309 -8.58 0.72 13.30
N CYS A 310 -9.79 0.21 13.05
CA CYS A 310 -10.44 0.34 11.75
C CYS A 310 -10.90 1.78 11.43
N GLY A 311 -10.92 2.66 12.43
CA GLY A 311 -11.27 4.07 12.31
C GLY A 311 -10.18 4.87 11.59
N ILE A 312 -8.91 4.50 11.74
CA ILE A 312 -7.80 5.13 11.03
C ILE A 312 -8.05 5.11 9.51
N TYR A 313 -8.47 3.98 8.94
CA TYR A 313 -8.70 3.89 7.49
C TYR A 313 -9.89 4.70 7.01
N LYS A 314 -10.94 4.82 7.85
CA LYS A 314 -12.07 5.72 7.55
C LYS A 314 -11.64 7.18 7.57
N LEU A 315 -10.76 7.57 8.50
CA LEU A 315 -10.18 8.91 8.53
C LEU A 315 -9.37 9.17 7.26
N LEU A 316 -8.46 8.26 6.93
CA LEU A 316 -7.63 8.30 5.73
C LEU A 316 -8.47 8.46 4.46
N GLN A 317 -9.50 7.64 4.29
CA GLN A 317 -10.43 7.69 3.17
C GLN A 317 -11.22 9.00 3.05
N ASN A 318 -11.33 9.81 4.10
CA ASN A 318 -12.10 11.06 4.08
C ASN A 318 -11.23 12.30 4.34
N TRP A 319 -9.92 12.14 4.45
CA TRP A 319 -9.01 13.21 4.82
C TRP A 319 -8.93 14.29 3.75
N GLN A 320 -8.86 15.56 4.18
CA GLN A 320 -8.79 16.73 3.31
C GLN A 320 -7.58 17.63 3.69
N PRO A 321 -6.87 18.24 2.71
CA PRO A 321 -5.62 18.97 2.96
C PRO A 321 -5.69 20.27 3.76
N GLY A 322 -6.88 20.71 4.18
CA GLY A 322 -7.11 22.05 4.74
C GLY A 322 -6.30 22.42 5.98
N ALA A 323 -5.60 21.46 6.61
CA ALA A 323 -4.81 21.64 7.83
C ALA A 323 -3.28 21.77 7.61
N ILE A 324 -2.76 21.68 6.37
CA ILE A 324 -1.30 21.66 6.13
C ILE A 324 -0.76 23.06 5.83
N LYS A 325 0.33 23.43 6.52
CA LYS A 325 1.07 24.66 6.22
C LYS A 325 1.69 24.58 4.83
N ARG A 326 1.24 25.47 3.95
CA ARG A 326 1.79 25.63 2.60
C ARG A 326 3.15 26.33 2.71
N LEU A 327 4.21 25.66 2.28
CA LEU A 327 5.55 26.25 2.21
C LEU A 327 5.81 26.75 0.77
N PRO A 328 6.62 27.81 0.59
CA PRO A 328 7.03 28.26 -0.74
C PRO A 328 7.73 27.13 -1.52
N LEU A 329 7.43 27.00 -2.81
CA LEU A 329 7.97 25.94 -3.69
C LEU A 329 9.52 25.94 -3.73
N GLU A 330 10.15 27.10 -3.56
CA GLU A 330 11.60 27.28 -3.50
C GLU A 330 12.27 26.47 -2.37
N ALA A 331 11.54 26.18 -1.28
CA ALA A 331 12.04 25.37 -0.16
C ALA A 331 12.00 23.85 -0.42
N ILE A 332 11.33 23.41 -1.49
CA ILE A 332 11.18 21.98 -1.84
C ILE A 332 12.32 21.54 -2.77
N SER A 333 12.87 22.46 -3.58
CA SER A 333 13.98 22.19 -4.52
C SER A 333 15.34 22.00 -3.84
N THR A 334 15.50 22.36 -2.56
CA THR A 334 16.79 22.25 -1.84
C THR A 334 17.03 20.87 -1.20
N ALA A 335 16.06 19.97 -1.26
CA ALA A 335 16.26 18.57 -0.88
C ALA A 335 16.94 17.82 -2.05
N GLY A 336 18.24 18.03 -2.22
CA GLY A 336 19.05 17.19 -3.10
C GLY A 336 19.02 15.72 -2.66
N PRO A 337 19.35 14.78 -3.55
CA PRO A 337 19.44 13.37 -3.18
C PRO A 337 20.39 13.19 -1.99
N PRO A 338 20.12 12.22 -1.08
CA PRO A 338 21.05 11.92 0.00
C PRO A 338 22.43 11.63 -0.59
N ALA A 339 23.47 12.23 -0.02
CA ALA A 339 24.84 12.08 -0.46
C ALA A 339 25.17 10.59 -0.68
N ASP A 340 25.64 10.28 -1.89
CA ASP A 340 26.03 8.94 -2.30
C ASP A 340 26.98 8.32 -1.27
N THR A 341 26.59 7.15 -0.77
CA THR A 341 27.56 6.24 -0.17
C THR A 341 28.38 5.68 -1.33
N PRO A 342 29.73 5.74 -1.31
CA PRO A 342 30.53 5.46 -2.49
C PRO A 342 30.38 3.99 -2.90
N ILE A 343 29.68 3.76 -4.02
CA ILE A 343 29.68 2.47 -4.71
C ILE A 343 31.01 2.34 -5.41
N ASN A 344 31.77 1.34 -4.98
CA ASN A 344 33.07 0.96 -5.53
C ASN A 344 32.91 0.66 -7.03
N THR A 345 33.61 1.44 -7.85
CA THR A 345 33.63 1.34 -9.31
C THR A 345 34.57 0.23 -9.74
N ALA A 346 34.06 -0.78 -10.46
CA ALA A 346 34.86 -1.60 -11.37
C ALA A 346 33.98 -2.28 -12.44
N ALA A 347 34.16 -1.84 -13.69
CA ALA A 347 33.94 -2.53 -14.97
C ALA A 347 32.49 -2.95 -15.32
N HIS A 348 31.93 -2.66 -16.50
CA HIS A 348 32.51 -2.63 -17.83
C HIS A 348 31.76 -1.62 -18.73
N ALA A 349 32.53 -0.85 -19.49
CA ALA A 349 32.06 -0.01 -20.58
C ALA A 349 31.72 -0.84 -21.82
N SER A 350 30.66 -0.45 -22.52
CA SER A 350 30.57 -0.49 -24.00
C SER A 350 29.41 0.39 -24.46
N ARG A 351 29.75 1.59 -24.94
CA ARG A 351 28.87 2.51 -25.68
C ARG A 351 28.72 2.04 -27.13
N ALA A 352 27.57 2.32 -27.72
CA ALA A 352 27.47 2.85 -29.09
C ALA A 352 26.26 3.80 -29.21
N PRO A 353 26.30 4.81 -30.11
CA PRO A 353 25.52 6.04 -29.99
C PRO A 353 24.46 6.23 -31.08
N CYS A 354 23.32 6.83 -30.72
CA CYS A 354 22.43 7.55 -31.64
C CYS A 354 21.97 8.79 -30.85
N GLY A 355 22.24 10.06 -31.20
CA GLY A 355 22.49 10.63 -32.51
C GLY A 355 21.18 11.13 -33.10
N PHE A 356 20.61 12.21 -32.54
CA PHE A 356 19.66 13.07 -33.26
C PHE A 356 19.76 14.52 -32.76
N ASP A 357 20.12 15.38 -33.71
CA ASP A 357 20.35 16.80 -33.58
C ASP A 357 19.09 17.61 -33.30
N LEU A 358 19.29 18.68 -32.53
CA LEU A 358 18.40 19.80 -32.35
C LEU A 358 18.14 20.49 -33.71
N ILE A 359 16.91 20.40 -34.21
CA ILE A 359 16.40 21.34 -35.21
C ILE A 359 15.20 22.06 -34.60
N SER A 360 15.40 23.36 -34.40
CA SER A 360 14.37 24.33 -34.12
C SER A 360 13.32 24.31 -35.23
N ASN A 361 12.08 24.01 -34.89
CA ASN A 361 10.90 24.55 -35.56
C ASN A 361 9.68 24.36 -34.66
N ARG A 362 9.19 25.47 -34.11
CA ARG A 362 7.87 25.55 -33.47
C ARG A 362 6.78 25.37 -34.54
N PRO A 363 5.85 24.42 -34.43
CA PRO A 363 4.55 24.55 -35.06
C PRO A 363 3.59 25.22 -34.07
N ARG A 364 2.79 26.15 -34.60
CA ARG A 364 1.70 26.84 -33.92
C ARG A 364 0.73 25.82 -33.31
N LEU A 365 0.33 26.04 -32.05
CA LEU A 365 -0.84 25.41 -31.47
C LEU A 365 -2.04 25.67 -32.39
N VAL A 366 -2.60 24.60 -32.94
CA VAL A 366 -3.96 24.60 -33.46
C VAL A 366 -4.85 24.28 -32.26
N GLU A 367 -5.66 25.26 -31.85
CA GLU A 367 -6.76 25.07 -30.92
C GLU A 367 -7.69 23.99 -31.46
N ILE A 368 -7.80 22.87 -30.76
CA ILE A 368 -8.94 21.97 -30.90
C ILE A 368 -9.81 22.25 -29.68
N ILE A 369 -10.80 23.11 -29.89
CA ILE A 369 -11.94 23.28 -28.98
C ILE A 369 -12.81 22.05 -29.20
N ASP A 370 -12.85 21.16 -28.22
CA ASP A 370 -13.73 19.98 -28.21
C ASP A 370 -15.06 20.44 -27.55
N GLU A 371 -16.06 20.80 -28.37
CA GLU A 371 -17.36 21.33 -27.92
C GLU A 371 -18.32 20.24 -27.38
N ASP A 372 -17.95 18.96 -27.38
CA ASP A 372 -18.91 17.89 -27.05
C ASP A 372 -19.05 17.58 -25.54
N PHE A 373 -18.51 18.40 -24.64
CA PHE A 373 -18.50 18.10 -23.20
C PHE A 373 -19.67 18.67 -22.37
N TYR A 374 -20.70 19.27 -22.97
CA TYR A 374 -21.78 19.95 -22.22
C TYR A 374 -23.18 19.34 -22.25
N HIS A 375 -23.40 18.17 -22.85
CA HIS A 375 -24.69 17.49 -22.75
C HIS A 375 -24.57 16.00 -22.45
N GLN A 376 -24.59 15.64 -21.16
CA GLN A 376 -25.41 14.55 -20.59
C GLN A 376 -25.27 14.44 -19.07
#